data_AF-A0A519QMQ4-F1
#
_entry.id   AF-A0A519QMQ4-F1
#
_cell.length_a   1.000
_cell.length_b   1.000
_cell.length_c   1.000
_cell.angle_alpha   90.00
_cell.angle_beta   90.00
_cell.angle_gamma   90.00
#
_symmetry.space_group_name_H-M   'P 1'
#
loop_
_entity.id
_entity.type
_entity.pdbx_description
1 polymer ?
#
loop_
_entity_poly.entity_id
_entity_poly.type
_entity_poly.pdbx_seq_one_letter_code
_entity_poly.pdbx_strand_id
1 'polypeptide(L)'
;YMIYSTMIKAGFNATEADGKFQYKLEADKVTFDYVAVPYTSIKDSEVPVSDDEIVAYMRKDEKKYKAAETRELQYVVIEDKPSAQDEAEVQKNVAVLVDSLRLTTKNQEFVDARSDIKYDSTYITKKDLPAKYADQLYNLPAGEVFGPYILNGYYAISKSLGKRAGASAKASHILIGYKGGKIPNPAITRTKEEAQAKANDLLAQIQANPAIFESLVATNSDDSGSAQNRGEYDNIMPGQMVKPFDDFVFNMPIGSLGVVETEFGFHIIKVTDKQDAVRLATIAQTIEPSEQTSDEIFAKANKFEAEAANKDLTTVAKTMGLTVQPSANVKALDENIGQYA
;
A
#
# COMPACT_ATOMS: atom_id res chain seq x y z
N TYR A 1 2.79 25.36 4.92
CA TYR A 1 2.41 25.15 3.50
C TYR A 1 1.26 26.04 3.04
N MET A 2 0.12 26.10 3.77
CA MET A 2 -1.06 26.90 3.39
C MET A 2 -0.78 28.41 3.25
N ILE A 3 -0.09 29.03 4.23
CA ILE A 3 0.22 30.48 4.22
C ILE A 3 1.09 30.89 3.02
N TYR A 4 2.08 30.05 2.68
CA TYR A 4 2.97 30.30 1.54
C TYR A 4 2.22 30.22 0.20
N SER A 5 1.32 29.24 0.05
CA SER A 5 0.49 29.10 -1.15
C SER A 5 -0.52 30.25 -1.29
N THR A 6 -1.07 30.75 -0.17
CA THR A 6 -1.96 31.93 -0.18
C THR A 6 -1.22 33.21 -0.58
N MET A 7 0.01 33.43 -0.11
CA MET A 7 0.81 34.59 -0.53
C MET A 7 1.19 34.54 -2.02
N ILE A 8 1.55 33.37 -2.55
CA ILE A 8 1.82 33.21 -3.98
C ILE A 8 0.55 33.52 -4.80
N LYS A 9 -0.60 32.98 -4.43
CA LYS A 9 -1.87 33.26 -5.12
C LYS A 9 -2.27 34.73 -5.04
N ALA A 10 -1.99 35.42 -3.93
CA ALA A 10 -2.25 36.86 -3.78
C ALA A 10 -1.31 37.75 -4.61
N GLY A 11 -0.14 37.21 -5.02
CA GLY A 11 0.82 37.90 -5.89
C GLY A 11 0.51 37.77 -7.38
N PHE A 12 -0.30 36.79 -7.80
CA PHE A 12 -0.74 36.64 -9.18
C PHE A 12 -1.93 37.55 -9.47
N ASN A 13 -1.64 38.74 -10.00
CA ASN A 13 -2.68 39.63 -10.53
C ASN A 13 -2.51 39.67 -12.05
N ALA A 14 -3.57 39.31 -12.78
CA ALA A 14 -3.62 39.54 -14.22
C ALA A 14 -3.69 41.05 -14.44
N THR A 15 -2.73 41.58 -15.21
CA THR A 15 -2.68 43.01 -15.51
C THR A 15 -3.67 43.35 -16.64
N GLU A 16 -4.02 44.63 -16.77
CA GLU A 16 -4.80 45.09 -17.93
C GLU A 16 -4.08 44.81 -19.26
N ALA A 17 -2.75 44.76 -19.24
CA ALA A 17 -1.95 44.36 -20.40
C ALA A 17 -2.14 42.88 -20.75
N ASP A 18 -2.19 41.99 -19.75
CA ASP A 18 -2.50 40.57 -19.96
C ASP A 18 -3.92 40.39 -20.52
N GLY A 19 -4.89 41.15 -20.01
CA GLY A 19 -6.25 41.15 -20.52
C GLY A 19 -6.35 41.63 -21.97
N LYS A 20 -5.66 42.73 -22.33
CA LYS A 20 -5.60 43.23 -23.72
C LYS A 20 -4.88 42.27 -24.66
N PHE A 21 -3.82 41.61 -24.19
CA PHE A 21 -3.08 40.62 -24.96
C PHE A 21 -3.91 39.37 -25.23
N GLN A 22 -4.61 38.84 -24.20
CA GLN A 22 -5.53 37.72 -24.37
C GLN A 22 -6.71 38.08 -25.28
N TYR A 23 -7.30 39.26 -25.12
CA TYR A 23 -8.36 39.73 -26.03
C TYR A 23 -7.87 39.81 -27.48
N LYS A 24 -6.64 40.30 -27.72
CA LYS A 24 -6.05 40.28 -29.07
C LYS A 24 -5.81 38.86 -29.59
N LEU A 25 -5.29 37.95 -28.77
CA LEU A 25 -5.10 36.55 -29.16
C LEU A 25 -6.44 35.87 -29.52
N GLU A 26 -7.52 36.20 -28.81
CA GLU A 26 -8.85 35.66 -29.08
C GLU A 26 -9.56 36.36 -30.24
N ALA A 27 -9.34 37.66 -30.45
CA ALA A 27 -10.01 38.45 -31.48
C ALA A 27 -9.29 38.39 -32.84
N ASP A 28 -7.95 38.40 -32.84
CA ASP A 28 -7.12 38.38 -34.05
C ASP A 28 -6.90 36.93 -34.51
N LYS A 29 -7.98 36.27 -34.92
CA LYS A 29 -7.91 34.93 -35.51
C LYS A 29 -7.60 35.03 -37.00
N VAL A 30 -6.47 34.48 -37.41
CA VAL A 30 -6.14 34.27 -38.82
C VAL A 30 -6.34 32.80 -39.14
N THR A 31 -7.11 32.52 -40.20
CA THR A 31 -7.21 31.17 -40.77
C THR A 31 -6.19 31.07 -41.89
N PHE A 32 -5.29 30.09 -41.82
CA PHE A 32 -4.39 29.75 -42.90
C PHE A 32 -4.35 28.25 -43.07
N ASP A 33 -4.22 27.81 -44.32
CA ASP A 33 -3.95 26.42 -44.63
C ASP A 33 -2.44 26.18 -44.52
N TYR A 34 -2.04 25.10 -43.87
CA TYR A 34 -0.66 24.64 -43.86
C TYR A 34 -0.61 23.16 -44.18
N VAL A 35 0.48 22.74 -44.81
CA VAL A 35 0.81 21.35 -44.99
C VAL A 35 1.94 21.03 -44.02
N ALA A 36 1.65 20.29 -42.95
CA ALA A 36 2.69 19.73 -42.10
C ALA A 36 3.13 18.39 -42.68
N VAL A 37 4.37 18.34 -43.15
CA VAL A 37 5.05 17.08 -43.46
C VAL A 37 5.83 16.68 -42.21
N PRO A 38 5.32 15.75 -41.39
CA PRO A 38 6.02 15.34 -40.18
C PRO A 38 7.32 14.62 -40.58
N TYR A 39 8.41 14.83 -39.85
CA TYR A 39 9.67 14.15 -40.15
C TYR A 39 9.53 12.61 -40.18
N THR A 40 8.56 12.07 -39.43
CA THR A 40 8.19 10.65 -39.43
C THR A 40 7.63 10.12 -40.75
N SER A 41 7.26 10.98 -41.72
CA SER A 41 6.82 10.54 -43.04
C SER A 41 7.97 10.24 -44.00
N ILE A 42 9.20 10.60 -43.64
CA ILE A 42 10.42 10.28 -44.39
C ILE A 42 10.99 8.99 -43.78
N LYS A 43 11.30 7.99 -44.61
CA LYS A 43 11.93 6.76 -44.11
C LYS A 43 13.40 7.04 -43.82
N ASP A 44 13.91 6.58 -42.68
CA ASP A 44 15.32 6.74 -42.31
C ASP A 44 16.29 6.22 -43.38
N SER A 45 15.88 5.20 -44.15
CA SER A 45 16.66 4.67 -45.29
C SER A 45 16.83 5.65 -46.45
N GLU A 46 15.97 6.66 -46.57
CA GLU A 46 16.02 7.69 -47.62
C GLU A 46 16.96 8.85 -47.25
N VAL A 47 17.34 8.95 -45.97
CA VAL A 47 18.28 9.95 -45.45
C VAL A 47 19.34 9.24 -44.58
N PRO A 48 20.28 8.50 -45.19
CA PRO A 48 21.34 7.84 -44.43
C PRO A 48 22.23 8.91 -43.79
N VAL A 49 22.33 8.89 -42.46
CA VAL A 49 23.25 9.75 -41.72
C VAL A 49 24.43 8.89 -41.27
N SER A 50 25.64 9.32 -41.65
CA SER A 50 26.88 8.65 -41.24
C SER A 50 27.30 9.03 -39.82
N ASP A 51 28.06 8.15 -39.16
CA ASP A 51 28.67 8.45 -37.85
C ASP A 51 29.54 9.73 -37.92
N ASP A 52 30.21 9.96 -39.05
CA ASP A 52 31.03 11.16 -39.28
C ASP A 52 30.19 12.44 -39.31
N GLU A 53 28.99 12.42 -39.92
CA GLU A 53 28.07 13.56 -39.94
C GLU A 53 27.50 13.85 -38.55
N ILE A 54 27.20 12.81 -37.77
CA ILE A 54 26.76 12.94 -36.37
C ILE A 54 27.86 13.56 -35.53
N VAL A 55 29.10 13.05 -35.63
CA VAL A 55 30.25 13.59 -34.89
C VAL A 55 30.53 15.04 -35.31
N ALA A 56 30.46 15.36 -36.60
CA ALA A 56 30.63 16.74 -37.09
C ALA A 56 29.53 17.67 -36.57
N TYR A 57 28.28 17.21 -36.51
CA TYR A 57 27.17 17.96 -35.92
C TYR A 57 27.37 18.17 -34.41
N MET A 58 27.78 17.14 -33.68
CA MET A 58 28.06 17.23 -32.24
C MET A 58 29.22 18.20 -31.94
N ARG A 59 30.26 18.22 -32.76
CA ARG A 59 31.40 19.16 -32.61
C ARG A 59 31.02 20.62 -32.81
N LYS A 60 30.00 20.93 -33.62
CA LYS A 60 29.52 22.32 -33.82
C LYS A 60 28.90 22.93 -32.57
N ASP A 61 28.38 22.11 -31.67
CA ASP A 61 27.81 22.54 -30.38
C ASP A 61 28.32 21.64 -29.25
N GLU A 62 29.64 21.59 -29.09
CA GLU A 62 30.32 20.69 -28.17
C GLU A 62 29.79 20.81 -26.72
N LYS A 63 29.37 22.01 -26.29
CA LYS A 63 28.79 22.22 -24.96
C LYS A 63 27.49 21.45 -24.75
N LYS A 64 26.65 21.33 -25.77
CA LYS A 64 25.39 20.58 -25.73
C LYS A 64 25.60 19.06 -25.69
N TYR A 65 26.70 18.59 -26.28
CA TYR A 65 27.00 17.16 -26.41
C TYR A 65 28.14 16.67 -25.51
N LYS A 66 28.66 17.55 -24.64
CA LYS A 66 29.67 17.19 -23.66
C LYS A 66 29.07 16.21 -22.66
N ALA A 67 29.50 14.95 -22.72
CA ALA A 67 29.13 13.95 -21.74
C ALA A 67 29.64 14.37 -20.35
N ALA A 68 28.80 14.16 -19.33
CA ALA A 68 29.26 14.26 -17.95
C ALA A 68 30.30 13.17 -17.70
N GLU A 69 31.33 13.52 -16.93
CA GLU A 69 32.30 12.54 -16.49
C GLU A 69 31.61 11.48 -15.63
N THR A 70 31.81 10.21 -16.00
CA THR A 70 31.27 9.04 -15.29
C THR A 70 32.39 8.07 -14.94
N ARG A 71 32.12 7.20 -13.98
CA ARG A 71 32.95 6.04 -13.63
C ARG A 71 32.07 4.81 -13.57
N GLU A 72 32.60 3.70 -14.05
CA GLU A 72 31.99 2.39 -13.86
C GLU A 72 32.58 1.75 -12.60
N LEU A 73 31.73 1.32 -11.67
CA LEU A 73 32.11 0.66 -10.43
C LEU A 73 31.64 -0.78 -10.45
N GLN A 74 32.54 -1.70 -10.10
CA GLN A 74 32.21 -3.06 -9.68
C GLN A 74 32.38 -3.16 -8.17
N TYR A 75 31.43 -3.79 -7.50
CA TYR A 75 31.44 -3.91 -6.05
C TYR A 75 30.82 -5.23 -5.60
N VAL A 76 31.14 -5.60 -4.38
CA VAL A 76 30.56 -6.74 -3.66
C VAL A 76 29.96 -6.20 -2.37
N VAL A 77 28.76 -6.65 -2.05
CA VAL A 77 28.11 -6.37 -0.77
C VAL A 77 28.28 -7.60 0.11
N ILE A 78 28.89 -7.42 1.28
CA ILE A 78 28.99 -8.45 2.30
C ILE A 78 28.09 -7.99 3.43
N GLU A 79 26.86 -8.52 3.45
CA GLU A 79 25.86 -8.13 4.43
C GLU A 79 26.16 -8.76 5.80
N ASP A 80 26.03 -7.97 6.86
CA ASP A 80 26.13 -8.42 8.25
C ASP A 80 24.84 -9.13 8.66
N LYS A 81 24.68 -10.36 8.15
CA LYS A 81 23.50 -11.20 8.38
C LYS A 81 23.74 -12.19 9.52
N PRO A 82 22.71 -12.47 10.34
CA PRO A 82 22.81 -13.49 11.38
C PRO A 82 23.26 -14.84 10.82
N SER A 83 24.07 -15.55 11.60
CA SER A 83 24.47 -16.91 11.31
C SER A 83 23.37 -17.90 11.68
N ALA A 84 23.50 -19.16 11.23
CA ALA A 84 22.60 -20.23 11.64
C ALA A 84 22.65 -20.48 13.16
N GLN A 85 23.77 -20.17 13.80
CA GLN A 85 23.96 -20.26 15.24
C GLN A 85 23.19 -19.14 15.96
N ASP A 86 23.26 -17.91 15.45
CA ASP A 86 22.48 -16.78 15.98
C ASP A 86 20.98 -17.08 15.88
N GLU A 87 20.53 -17.58 14.73
CA GLU A 87 19.14 -18.02 14.53
C GLU A 87 18.72 -19.09 15.54
N ALA A 88 19.55 -20.12 15.76
CA ALA A 88 19.26 -21.19 16.70
C ALA A 88 19.22 -20.72 18.15
N GLU A 89 20.05 -19.75 18.52
CA GLU A 89 20.06 -19.16 19.86
C GLU A 89 18.79 -18.36 20.12
N VAL A 90 18.40 -17.46 19.21
CA VAL A 90 17.16 -16.69 19.36
C VAL A 90 15.94 -17.63 19.35
N GLN A 91 15.93 -18.66 18.50
CA GLN A 91 14.88 -19.68 18.51
C GLN A 91 14.74 -20.34 19.89
N LYS A 92 15.86 -20.71 20.52
CA LYS A 92 15.89 -21.30 21.86
C LYS A 92 15.40 -20.32 22.93
N ASN A 93 15.81 -19.06 22.86
CA ASN A 93 15.42 -18.00 23.79
C ASN A 93 13.90 -17.75 23.75
N VAL A 94 13.30 -17.80 22.57
CA VAL A 94 11.85 -17.68 22.43
C VAL A 94 11.15 -18.98 22.85
N ALA A 95 11.72 -20.16 22.54
CA ALA A 95 11.12 -21.45 22.89
C ALA A 95 10.93 -21.65 24.40
N VAL A 96 11.87 -21.20 25.23
CA VAL A 96 11.76 -21.32 26.70
C VAL A 96 10.63 -20.44 27.29
N LEU A 97 10.11 -19.48 26.53
CA LEU A 97 9.02 -18.59 26.97
C LEU A 97 7.62 -19.18 26.71
N VAL A 98 7.50 -20.28 25.97
CA VAL A 98 6.21 -20.87 25.56
C VAL A 98 5.29 -21.15 26.74
N ASP A 99 5.78 -21.85 27.77
CA ASP A 99 4.95 -22.23 28.91
C ASP A 99 4.61 -21.02 29.79
N SER A 100 5.57 -20.10 29.96
CA SER A 100 5.34 -18.87 30.73
C SER A 100 4.30 -17.96 30.04
N LEU A 101 4.35 -17.86 28.71
CA LEU A 101 3.36 -17.13 27.92
C LEU A 101 1.99 -17.84 27.99
N ARG A 102 1.95 -19.17 27.93
CA ARG A 102 0.71 -19.94 28.06
C ARG A 102 0.02 -19.68 29.40
N LEU A 103 0.78 -19.67 30.49
CA LEU A 103 0.27 -19.57 31.86
C LEU A 103 -0.04 -18.13 32.30
N THR A 104 0.60 -17.11 31.74
CA THR A 104 0.37 -15.73 32.18
C THR A 104 -1.06 -15.26 31.88
N THR A 105 -1.64 -14.52 32.82
CA THR A 105 -2.90 -13.78 32.65
C THR A 105 -2.67 -12.31 32.31
N LYS A 106 -1.46 -11.80 32.57
CA LYS A 106 -1.01 -10.43 32.27
C LYS A 106 -0.28 -10.39 30.94
N ASN A 107 -1.02 -10.61 29.85
CA ASN A 107 -0.42 -10.82 28.52
C ASN A 107 0.35 -9.59 28.03
N GLN A 108 -0.19 -8.39 28.20
CA GLN A 108 0.44 -7.15 27.73
C GLN A 108 1.79 -6.92 28.43
N GLU A 109 1.81 -6.90 29.76
CA GLU A 109 3.04 -6.68 30.52
C GLU A 109 4.07 -7.78 30.29
N PHE A 110 3.60 -9.01 30.08
CA PHE A 110 4.48 -10.13 29.79
C PHE A 110 5.16 -10.01 28.42
N VAL A 111 4.39 -9.65 27.39
CA VAL A 111 4.88 -9.41 26.02
C VAL A 111 5.81 -8.21 26.00
N ASP A 112 5.38 -7.07 26.52
CA ASP A 112 6.12 -5.81 26.46
C ASP A 112 7.50 -5.87 27.15
N ALA A 113 7.68 -6.80 28.10
CA ALA A 113 8.91 -7.02 28.83
C ALA A 113 9.89 -8.03 28.18
N ARG A 114 9.45 -8.80 27.17
CA ARG A 114 10.21 -9.93 26.60
C ARG A 114 10.28 -9.94 25.07
N SER A 115 9.57 -9.01 24.44
CA SER A 115 9.42 -8.88 23.00
C SER A 115 9.99 -7.55 22.54
N ASP A 116 10.65 -7.56 21.38
CA ASP A 116 11.10 -6.34 20.70
C ASP A 116 9.93 -5.61 20.04
N ILE A 117 8.83 -6.34 19.77
CA ILE A 117 7.55 -5.79 19.30
C ILE A 117 6.59 -5.65 20.48
N LYS A 118 6.03 -4.46 20.66
CA LYS A 118 5.03 -4.19 21.71
C LYS A 118 3.72 -4.91 21.46
N TYR A 119 3.01 -5.22 22.54
CA TYR A 119 1.73 -5.90 22.48
C TYR A 119 0.69 -5.07 21.70
N ASP A 120 0.09 -5.71 20.70
CA ASP A 120 -1.05 -5.17 19.97
C ASP A 120 -2.34 -5.85 20.42
N SER A 121 -3.31 -5.06 20.88
CA SER A 121 -4.61 -5.54 21.34
C SER A 121 -5.62 -5.75 20.22
N THR A 122 -5.24 -5.45 18.98
CA THR A 122 -6.11 -5.50 17.80
C THR A 122 -6.44 -6.93 17.41
N TYR A 123 -7.64 -7.12 16.87
CA TYR A 123 -8.06 -8.36 16.25
C TYR A 123 -7.57 -8.41 14.80
N ILE A 124 -6.87 -9.48 14.42
CA ILE A 124 -6.23 -9.66 13.12
C ILE A 124 -7.01 -10.70 12.32
N THR A 125 -7.43 -10.35 11.11
CA THR A 125 -8.14 -11.30 10.24
C THR A 125 -7.15 -12.30 9.63
N LYS A 126 -7.65 -13.43 9.12
CA LYS A 126 -6.79 -14.48 8.56
C LYS A 126 -5.87 -13.98 7.43
N LYS A 127 -6.36 -13.05 6.60
CA LYS A 127 -5.62 -12.51 5.45
C LYS A 127 -4.42 -11.65 5.88
N ASP A 128 -4.48 -11.07 7.08
CA ASP A 128 -3.47 -10.17 7.61
C ASP A 128 -2.43 -10.91 8.48
N LEU A 129 -2.60 -12.22 8.66
CA LEU A 129 -1.61 -13.09 9.31
C LEU A 129 -0.50 -13.50 8.34
N PRO A 130 0.70 -13.86 8.85
CA PRO A 130 1.77 -14.38 8.01
C PRO A 130 1.32 -15.59 7.21
N ALA A 131 1.34 -15.51 5.88
CA ALA A 131 0.73 -16.52 4.99
C ALA A 131 1.17 -17.96 5.30
N LYS A 132 2.45 -18.17 5.65
CA LYS A 132 3.02 -19.48 6.00
C LYS A 132 2.42 -20.10 7.27
N TYR A 133 1.96 -19.27 8.20
CA TYR A 133 1.48 -19.69 9.52
C TYR A 133 0.03 -19.26 9.79
N ALA A 134 -0.66 -18.73 8.78
CA ALA A 134 -1.98 -18.14 8.93
C ALA A 134 -2.98 -19.17 9.44
N ASP A 135 -2.95 -20.41 8.94
CA ASP A 135 -3.86 -21.47 9.40
C ASP A 135 -3.61 -21.86 10.86
N GLN A 136 -2.35 -22.01 11.27
CA GLN A 136 -1.99 -22.39 12.63
C GLN A 136 -2.37 -21.29 13.62
N LEU A 137 -2.02 -20.03 13.31
CA LEU A 137 -2.33 -18.87 14.14
C LEU A 137 -3.83 -18.60 14.20
N TYR A 138 -4.50 -18.65 13.05
CA TYR A 138 -5.94 -18.40 12.98
C TYR A 138 -6.74 -19.49 13.67
N ASN A 139 -6.33 -20.76 13.63
CA ASN A 139 -7.08 -21.86 14.25
C ASN A 139 -6.60 -22.22 15.67
N LEU A 140 -5.63 -21.48 16.21
CA LEU A 140 -5.07 -21.72 17.54
C LEU A 140 -6.15 -21.55 18.62
N PRO A 141 -6.44 -22.60 19.43
CA PRO A 141 -7.40 -22.51 20.52
C PRO A 141 -7.03 -21.42 21.53
N ALA A 142 -8.03 -20.76 22.10
CA ALA A 142 -7.80 -19.71 23.09
C ALA A 142 -7.01 -20.25 24.29
N GLY A 143 -5.94 -19.55 24.66
CA GLY A 143 -5.01 -19.92 25.72
C GLY A 143 -3.79 -20.70 25.24
N GLU A 144 -3.84 -21.36 24.08
CA GLU A 144 -2.72 -22.11 23.53
C GLU A 144 -1.70 -21.19 22.84
N VAL A 145 -0.47 -21.71 22.72
CA VAL A 145 0.68 -21.01 22.14
C VAL A 145 1.17 -21.76 20.91
N PHE A 146 1.42 -21.04 19.82
CA PHE A 146 2.06 -21.54 18.61
C PHE A 146 3.44 -20.93 18.42
N GLY A 147 4.41 -21.76 18.00
CA GLY A 147 5.79 -21.37 17.70
C GLY A 147 6.82 -22.24 18.42
N PRO A 148 8.12 -21.90 18.33
CA PRO A 148 8.66 -20.73 17.62
C PRO A 148 8.44 -20.79 16.10
N TYR A 149 8.24 -19.63 15.48
CA TYR A 149 8.14 -19.49 14.02
C TYR A 149 8.78 -18.18 13.56
N ILE A 150 9.16 -18.09 12.29
CA ILE A 150 9.76 -16.87 11.73
C ILE A 150 8.66 -15.87 11.37
N LEU A 151 8.75 -14.65 11.89
CA LEU A 151 7.87 -13.53 11.60
C LEU A 151 8.74 -12.35 11.12
N ASN A 152 8.85 -12.13 9.81
CA ASN A 152 9.53 -10.94 9.24
C ASN A 152 10.93 -10.63 9.84
N GLY A 153 11.81 -11.64 9.99
CA GLY A 153 13.15 -11.45 10.57
C GLY A 153 13.23 -11.63 12.09
N TYR A 154 12.12 -12.00 12.73
CA TYR A 154 12.04 -12.32 14.15
C TYR A 154 11.77 -13.80 14.35
N TYR A 155 12.26 -14.38 15.45
CA TYR A 155 11.64 -15.58 16.00
C TYR A 155 10.50 -15.18 16.91
N ALA A 156 9.33 -15.77 16.69
CA ALA A 156 8.12 -15.42 17.41
C ALA A 156 7.39 -16.63 18.00
N ILE A 157 6.71 -16.42 19.12
CA ILE A 157 5.66 -17.29 19.65
C ILE A 157 4.40 -16.47 19.85
N SER A 158 3.26 -17.04 19.54
CA SER A 158 1.96 -16.37 19.63
C SER A 158 1.01 -17.15 20.49
N LYS A 159 0.46 -16.52 21.53
CA LYS A 159 -0.68 -17.04 22.29
C LYS A 159 -1.98 -16.55 21.69
N SER A 160 -2.92 -17.45 21.47
CA SER A 160 -4.29 -17.05 21.09
C SER A 160 -5.04 -16.53 22.30
N LEU A 161 -5.56 -15.32 22.22
CA LEU A 161 -6.48 -14.74 23.21
C LEU A 161 -7.95 -14.94 22.83
N GLY A 162 -8.20 -15.77 21.80
CA GLY A 162 -9.53 -16.09 21.30
C GLY A 162 -9.87 -15.41 19.98
N LYS A 163 -10.98 -15.87 19.40
CA LYS A 163 -11.57 -15.33 18.18
C LYS A 163 -12.70 -14.37 18.51
N ARG A 164 -12.87 -13.36 17.69
CA ARG A 164 -14.09 -12.56 17.63
C ARG A 164 -14.79 -12.86 16.31
N ALA A 165 -15.99 -13.41 16.43
CA ALA A 165 -16.86 -13.60 15.28
C ALA A 165 -17.31 -12.24 14.72
N GLY A 166 -17.32 -12.09 13.39
CA GLY A 166 -17.71 -10.84 12.72
C GLY A 166 -16.91 -9.63 13.22
N ALA A 167 -15.59 -9.78 13.34
CA ALA A 167 -14.71 -8.69 13.76
C ALA A 167 -14.65 -7.56 12.73
N SER A 168 -14.79 -7.90 11.45
CA SER A 168 -15.15 -6.96 10.40
C SER A 168 -16.22 -7.55 9.49
N ALA A 169 -16.89 -6.67 8.75
CA ALA A 169 -17.92 -7.03 7.80
C ALA A 169 -17.72 -6.32 6.48
N LYS A 170 -18.31 -6.89 5.44
CA LYS A 170 -18.42 -6.31 4.12
C LYS A 170 -19.90 -6.17 3.79
N ALA A 171 -20.30 -5.00 3.32
CA ALA A 171 -21.69 -4.75 2.95
C ALA A 171 -21.76 -3.82 1.76
N SER A 172 -22.75 -4.05 0.88
CA SER A 172 -23.11 -3.12 -0.17
C SER A 172 -24.43 -2.44 0.18
N HIS A 173 -24.60 -1.16 -0.16
CA HIS A 173 -25.86 -0.48 0.08
C HIS A 173 -26.30 0.47 -1.05
N ILE A 174 -27.59 0.77 -1.05
CA ILE A 174 -28.20 1.85 -1.83
C ILE A 174 -28.77 2.86 -0.83
N LEU A 175 -28.34 4.11 -0.89
CA LEU A 175 -28.90 5.19 -0.07
C LEU A 175 -30.04 5.89 -0.83
N ILE A 176 -31.19 6.00 -0.19
CA ILE A 176 -32.34 6.80 -0.65
C ILE A 176 -32.57 7.91 0.38
N GLY A 177 -31.95 9.06 0.16
CA GLY A 177 -32.10 10.26 0.97
C GLY A 177 -33.47 10.93 0.84
N TYR A 178 -33.79 11.87 1.71
CA TYR A 178 -35.02 12.67 1.62
C TYR A 178 -34.76 14.10 2.13
N LYS A 179 -35.67 15.02 1.80
CA LYS A 179 -35.60 16.41 2.24
C LYS A 179 -35.61 16.50 3.77
N GLY A 180 -34.53 17.02 4.36
CA GLY A 180 -34.37 17.15 5.81
C GLY A 180 -33.46 16.11 6.48
N GLY A 181 -32.88 15.17 5.71
CA GLY A 181 -31.78 14.31 6.19
C GLY A 181 -30.44 15.06 6.33
N LYS A 182 -29.44 14.43 6.98
CA LYS A 182 -28.13 15.05 7.28
C LYS A 182 -27.24 15.33 6.07
N ILE A 183 -27.45 14.65 4.93
CA ILE A 183 -26.75 14.94 3.66
C ILE A 183 -27.80 15.38 2.63
N PRO A 184 -28.31 16.62 2.69
CA PRO A 184 -29.21 17.10 1.67
C PRO A 184 -28.36 17.45 0.44
N ASN A 185 -28.25 16.53 -0.52
CA ASN A 185 -28.04 16.97 -1.89
C ASN A 185 -29.22 17.91 -2.21
N PRO A 186 -29.00 19.21 -2.51
CA PRO A 186 -30.08 20.18 -2.67
C PRO A 186 -31.09 19.82 -3.79
N ALA A 187 -30.70 18.93 -4.71
CA ALA A 187 -31.55 18.38 -5.75
C ALA A 187 -32.58 17.36 -5.24
N ILE A 188 -32.43 16.84 -4.01
CA ILE A 188 -33.35 15.87 -3.40
C ILE A 188 -34.56 16.61 -2.81
N THR A 189 -35.68 16.56 -3.52
CA THR A 189 -36.95 17.20 -3.12
C THR A 189 -37.95 16.23 -2.47
N ARG A 190 -37.69 14.92 -2.54
CA ARG A 190 -38.60 13.86 -2.09
C ARG A 190 -38.88 13.91 -0.59
N THR A 191 -40.10 13.53 -0.18
CA THR A 191 -40.48 13.38 1.23
C THR A 191 -39.91 12.10 1.83
N LYS A 192 -39.99 11.97 3.16
CA LYS A 192 -39.58 10.76 3.87
C LYS A 192 -40.38 9.53 3.42
N GLU A 193 -41.69 9.70 3.22
CA GLU A 193 -42.61 8.66 2.79
C GLU A 193 -42.29 8.20 1.35
N GLU A 194 -41.99 9.14 0.45
CA GLU A 194 -41.57 8.84 -0.92
C GLU A 194 -40.23 8.09 -0.96
N ALA A 195 -39.28 8.48 -0.11
CA ALA A 195 -38.00 7.78 0.03
C ALA A 195 -38.18 6.36 0.57
N GLN A 196 -39.04 6.17 1.57
CA GLN A 196 -39.35 4.84 2.11
C GLN A 196 -40.02 3.94 1.07
N ALA A 197 -41.01 4.48 0.35
CA ALA A 197 -41.70 3.75 -0.72
C ALA A 197 -40.72 3.34 -1.82
N LYS A 198 -39.85 4.25 -2.25
CA LYS A 198 -38.80 3.96 -3.23
C LYS A 198 -37.82 2.90 -2.73
N ALA A 199 -37.38 2.98 -1.48
CA ALA A 199 -36.47 1.99 -0.91
C ALA A 199 -37.09 0.58 -0.85
N ASN A 200 -38.36 0.49 -0.48
CA ASN A 200 -39.10 -0.78 -0.44
C ASN A 200 -39.34 -1.35 -1.85
N ASP A 201 -39.64 -0.50 -2.83
CA ASP A 201 -39.77 -0.92 -4.23
C ASP A 201 -38.44 -1.48 -4.77
N LEU A 202 -37.33 -0.77 -4.55
CA LEU A 202 -36.01 -1.25 -4.94
C LEU A 202 -35.65 -2.57 -4.24
N LEU A 203 -35.96 -2.70 -2.94
CA LEU A 203 -35.79 -3.96 -2.21
C LEU A 203 -36.55 -5.11 -2.88
N ALA A 204 -37.81 -4.90 -3.26
CA ALA A 204 -38.63 -5.91 -3.92
C ALA A 204 -38.05 -6.32 -5.29
N GLN A 205 -37.56 -5.36 -6.07
CA GLN A 205 -36.89 -5.63 -7.34
C GLN A 205 -35.61 -6.46 -7.14
N ILE A 206 -34.78 -6.13 -6.14
CA ILE A 206 -33.56 -6.87 -5.81
C ILE A 206 -33.90 -8.29 -5.33
N GLN A 207 -34.95 -8.46 -4.53
CA GLN A 207 -35.39 -9.78 -4.07
C GLN A 207 -35.87 -10.65 -5.24
N ALA A 208 -36.54 -10.06 -6.24
CA ALA A 208 -36.97 -10.76 -7.45
C ALA A 208 -35.80 -11.12 -8.38
N ASN A 209 -34.78 -10.27 -8.48
CA ASN A 209 -33.60 -10.53 -9.28
C ASN A 209 -32.33 -9.95 -8.62
N PRO A 210 -31.61 -10.72 -7.79
CA PRO A 210 -30.43 -10.22 -7.07
C PRO A 210 -29.30 -9.69 -7.95
N ALA A 211 -29.26 -10.07 -9.24
CA ALA A 211 -28.23 -9.64 -10.18
C ALA A 211 -28.33 -8.16 -10.55
N ILE A 212 -29.49 -7.52 -10.33
CA ILE A 212 -29.68 -6.09 -10.68
C ILE A 212 -29.15 -5.15 -9.60
N PHE A 213 -28.72 -5.66 -8.44
CA PHE A 213 -28.33 -4.82 -7.30
C PHE A 213 -27.31 -3.75 -7.68
N GLU A 214 -26.23 -4.13 -8.36
CA GLU A 214 -25.16 -3.19 -8.75
C GLU A 214 -25.67 -2.11 -9.74
N SER A 215 -26.56 -2.49 -10.65
CA SER A 215 -27.20 -1.53 -11.58
C SER A 215 -28.10 -0.55 -10.85
N LEU A 216 -28.86 -1.03 -9.85
CA LEU A 216 -29.70 -0.17 -9.02
C LEU A 216 -28.87 0.75 -8.12
N VAL A 217 -27.72 0.31 -7.61
CA VAL A 217 -26.79 1.18 -6.89
C VAL A 217 -26.36 2.36 -7.78
N ALA A 218 -25.88 2.07 -8.99
CA ALA A 218 -25.36 3.09 -9.89
C ALA A 218 -26.42 4.14 -10.31
N THR A 219 -27.68 3.71 -10.40
CA THR A 219 -28.78 4.55 -10.90
C THR A 219 -29.61 5.22 -9.82
N ASN A 220 -29.62 4.67 -8.59
CA ASN A 220 -30.52 5.12 -7.54
C ASN A 220 -29.85 5.57 -6.23
N SER A 221 -28.58 5.22 -5.99
CA SER A 221 -27.93 5.58 -4.73
C SER A 221 -27.60 7.07 -4.68
N ASP A 222 -28.03 7.74 -3.62
CA ASP A 222 -27.65 9.12 -3.31
C ASP A 222 -26.30 9.23 -2.60
N ASP A 223 -25.70 8.10 -2.24
CA ASP A 223 -24.33 8.05 -1.75
C ASP A 223 -23.37 7.97 -2.93
N SER A 224 -22.94 9.13 -3.42
CA SER A 224 -22.00 9.23 -4.53
C SER A 224 -20.61 8.65 -4.21
N GLY A 225 -20.24 8.58 -2.93
CA GLY A 225 -18.94 8.07 -2.48
C GLY A 225 -18.84 6.55 -2.63
N SER A 226 -19.90 5.82 -2.27
CA SER A 226 -19.94 4.36 -2.43
C SER A 226 -20.48 3.91 -3.79
N ALA A 227 -21.33 4.71 -4.46
CA ALA A 227 -21.97 4.32 -5.72
C ALA A 227 -20.96 3.93 -6.82
N GLN A 228 -19.82 4.62 -6.88
CA GLN A 228 -18.74 4.32 -7.83
C GLN A 228 -18.09 2.95 -7.58
N ASN A 229 -18.11 2.49 -6.32
CA ASN A 229 -17.62 1.17 -5.92
C ASN A 229 -18.78 0.18 -5.69
N ARG A 230 -19.83 0.25 -6.53
CA ARG A 230 -20.99 -0.66 -6.44
C ARG A 230 -21.68 -0.63 -5.07
N GLY A 231 -21.58 0.49 -4.36
CA GLY A 231 -22.18 0.71 -3.05
C GLY A 231 -21.47 -0.04 -1.93
N GLU A 232 -20.28 -0.57 -2.18
CA GLU A 232 -19.57 -1.50 -1.31
C GLU A 232 -18.68 -0.78 -0.29
N TYR A 233 -18.87 -1.13 0.98
CA TYR A 233 -17.97 -0.85 2.08
C TYR A 233 -17.28 -2.15 2.50
N ASP A 234 -15.94 -2.12 2.52
CA ASP A 234 -15.10 -3.24 2.96
C ASP A 234 -14.44 -2.96 4.32
N ASN A 235 -14.12 -4.03 5.04
CA ASN A 235 -13.52 -3.99 6.38
C ASN A 235 -14.25 -3.07 7.38
N ILE A 236 -15.58 -3.04 7.32
CA ILE A 236 -16.40 -2.30 8.27
C ILE A 236 -16.14 -2.87 9.66
N MET A 237 -15.71 -2.04 10.61
CA MET A 237 -15.51 -2.43 12.01
C MET A 237 -16.74 -2.05 12.85
N PRO A 238 -17.08 -2.82 13.91
CA PRO A 238 -18.19 -2.47 14.81
C PRO A 238 -18.03 -1.06 15.39
N GLY A 239 -19.07 -0.24 15.27
CA GLY A 239 -19.11 1.14 15.73
C GLY A 239 -18.50 2.16 14.75
N GLN A 240 -18.05 1.72 13.56
CA GLN A 240 -17.56 2.63 12.51
C GLN A 240 -18.72 3.30 11.76
N MET A 241 -19.86 2.61 11.62
CA MET A 241 -21.04 3.10 10.91
C MET A 241 -22.08 3.66 11.90
N VAL A 242 -23.05 4.42 11.38
CA VAL A 242 -24.19 4.86 12.20
C VAL A 242 -24.94 3.66 12.77
N LYS A 243 -25.36 3.77 14.03
CA LYS A 243 -25.87 2.65 14.82
C LYS A 243 -26.86 1.73 14.09
N PRO A 244 -27.90 2.23 13.39
CA PRO A 244 -28.85 1.34 12.70
C PRO A 244 -28.19 0.50 11.59
N PHE A 245 -27.25 1.09 10.84
CA PHE A 245 -26.50 0.41 9.79
C PHE A 245 -25.57 -0.64 10.40
N ASP A 246 -24.82 -0.26 11.43
CA ASP A 246 -23.91 -1.13 12.18
C ASP A 246 -24.66 -2.34 12.77
N ASP A 247 -25.79 -2.10 13.45
CA ASP A 247 -26.64 -3.13 14.02
C ASP A 247 -27.15 -4.11 12.94
N PHE A 248 -27.56 -3.62 11.77
CA PHE A 248 -28.01 -4.51 10.69
C PHE A 248 -26.85 -5.36 10.16
N VAL A 249 -25.72 -4.74 9.84
CA VAL A 249 -24.56 -5.44 9.27
C VAL A 249 -24.03 -6.49 10.24
N PHE A 250 -23.89 -6.19 11.52
CA PHE A 250 -23.29 -7.12 12.48
C PHE A 250 -24.27 -8.15 13.06
N ASN A 251 -25.58 -7.85 13.17
CA ASN A 251 -26.55 -8.81 13.71
C ASN A 251 -27.16 -9.75 12.66
N MET A 252 -27.20 -9.35 11.38
CA MET A 252 -27.80 -10.17 10.33
C MET A 252 -26.78 -11.14 9.69
N PRO A 253 -27.17 -12.36 9.26
CA PRO A 253 -26.25 -13.29 8.61
C PRO A 253 -25.75 -12.79 7.24
N ILE A 254 -24.62 -13.32 6.78
CA ILE A 254 -24.12 -13.08 5.42
C ILE A 254 -25.23 -13.43 4.40
N GLY A 255 -25.41 -12.59 3.39
CA GLY A 255 -26.47 -12.71 2.39
C GLY A 255 -27.77 -11.98 2.76
N SER A 256 -27.89 -11.46 3.98
CA SER A 256 -29.08 -10.70 4.40
C SER A 256 -29.24 -9.42 3.59
N LEU A 257 -30.50 -9.11 3.25
CA LEU A 257 -30.90 -7.94 2.48
C LEU A 257 -32.08 -7.27 3.19
N GLY A 258 -32.01 -5.97 3.44
CA GLY A 258 -33.07 -5.24 4.14
C GLY A 258 -32.95 -3.73 4.07
N VAL A 259 -34.02 -3.04 4.47
CA VAL A 259 -34.09 -1.58 4.52
C VAL A 259 -33.88 -1.11 5.96
N VAL A 260 -32.98 -0.14 6.15
CA VAL A 260 -32.66 0.46 7.44
C VAL A 260 -32.78 1.97 7.32
N GLU A 261 -33.51 2.59 8.25
CA GLU A 261 -33.57 4.05 8.35
C GLU A 261 -32.39 4.56 9.18
N THR A 262 -31.70 5.58 8.66
CA THR A 262 -30.69 6.35 9.39
C THR A 262 -30.97 7.84 9.26
N GLU A 263 -30.18 8.67 9.93
CA GLU A 263 -30.21 10.13 9.76
C GLU A 263 -29.86 10.63 8.35
N PHE A 264 -29.32 9.77 7.48
CA PHE A 264 -29.01 10.07 6.09
C PHE A 264 -30.14 9.72 5.12
N GLY A 265 -31.07 8.85 5.52
CA GLY A 265 -32.14 8.34 4.66
C GLY A 265 -32.40 6.85 4.88
N PHE A 266 -33.00 6.21 3.88
CA PHE A 266 -33.24 4.77 3.88
C PHE A 266 -32.12 4.05 3.14
N HIS A 267 -31.47 3.10 3.79
CA HIS A 267 -30.40 2.28 3.23
C HIS A 267 -30.96 0.90 2.91
N ILE A 268 -30.90 0.48 1.65
CA ILE A 268 -31.05 -0.93 1.29
C ILE A 268 -29.69 -1.58 1.45
N ILE A 269 -29.49 -2.42 2.47
CA ILE A 269 -28.20 -2.99 2.84
C ILE A 269 -28.19 -4.48 2.47
N LYS A 270 -27.12 -4.92 1.81
CA LYS A 270 -26.78 -6.31 1.53
C LYS A 270 -25.49 -6.67 2.28
N VAL A 271 -25.58 -7.58 3.25
CA VAL A 271 -24.38 -8.10 3.94
C VAL A 271 -23.71 -9.10 3.02
N THR A 272 -22.50 -8.80 2.55
CA THR A 272 -21.80 -9.61 1.53
C THR A 272 -20.76 -10.54 2.13
N ASP A 273 -20.15 -10.16 3.25
CA ASP A 273 -19.17 -11.00 3.93
C ASP A 273 -19.01 -10.61 5.41
N LYS A 274 -18.48 -11.53 6.22
CA LYS A 274 -18.03 -11.27 7.59
C LYS A 274 -16.73 -12.01 7.84
N GLN A 275 -15.77 -11.29 8.37
CA GLN A 275 -14.46 -11.83 8.69
C GLN A 275 -14.32 -11.94 10.20
N ASP A 276 -14.14 -13.18 10.65
CA ASP A 276 -13.70 -13.46 12.01
C ASP A 276 -12.22 -13.11 12.13
N ALA A 277 -11.83 -12.68 13.32
CA ALA A 277 -10.45 -12.30 13.58
C ALA A 277 -9.97 -12.90 14.90
N VAL A 278 -8.67 -13.11 14.98
CA VAL A 278 -8.00 -13.63 16.17
C VAL A 278 -7.26 -12.51 16.87
N ARG A 279 -7.23 -12.53 18.20
CA ARG A 279 -6.35 -11.65 18.95
C ARG A 279 -5.19 -12.48 19.48
N LEU A 280 -3.96 -12.01 19.24
CA LEU A 280 -2.75 -12.74 19.60
C LEU A 280 -1.92 -11.92 20.59
N ALA A 281 -1.33 -12.60 21.56
CA ALA A 281 -0.22 -12.06 22.35
C ALA A 281 1.08 -12.67 21.81
N THR A 282 1.81 -11.89 21.03
CA THR A 282 2.99 -12.33 20.30
C THR A 282 4.25 -11.83 21.00
N ILE A 283 5.17 -12.74 21.33
CA ILE A 283 6.55 -12.38 21.65
C ILE A 283 7.35 -12.58 20.38
N ALA A 284 8.06 -11.54 19.95
CA ALA A 284 8.95 -11.56 18.80
C ALA A 284 10.32 -11.02 19.22
N GLN A 285 11.36 -11.79 18.99
CA GLN A 285 12.75 -11.39 19.22
C GLN A 285 13.47 -11.31 17.88
N THR A 286 14.12 -10.17 17.63
CA THR A 286 14.89 -9.92 16.41
C THR A 286 16.00 -10.95 16.30
N ILE A 287 16.25 -11.40 15.08
CA ILE A 287 17.41 -12.21 14.75
C ILE A 287 18.52 -11.24 14.32
N GLU A 288 19.44 -10.97 15.23
CA GLU A 288 20.61 -10.11 15.01
C GLU A 288 21.88 -10.96 14.92
N PRO A 289 22.89 -10.53 14.11
CA PRO A 289 24.19 -11.17 14.14
C PRO A 289 24.82 -10.98 15.53
N SER A 290 25.40 -12.04 16.07
CA SER A 290 26.22 -11.92 17.28
C SER A 290 27.53 -11.19 16.98
N GLU A 291 28.19 -10.71 18.03
CA GLU A 291 29.53 -10.12 17.93
C GLU A 291 30.50 -11.05 17.20
N GLN A 292 30.44 -12.36 17.48
CA GLN A 292 31.25 -13.35 16.77
C GLN A 292 30.93 -13.40 15.27
N THR A 293 29.65 -13.43 14.90
CA THR A 293 29.23 -13.44 13.49
C THR A 293 29.68 -12.17 12.77
N SER A 294 29.47 -11.01 13.38
CA SER A 294 29.90 -9.72 12.82
C SER A 294 31.41 -9.64 12.68
N ASP A 295 32.18 -10.13 13.66
CA ASP A 295 33.65 -10.21 13.58
C ASP A 295 34.12 -11.13 12.45
N GLU A 296 33.48 -12.29 12.28
CA GLU A 296 33.78 -13.22 11.18
C GLU A 296 33.46 -12.61 9.80
N ILE A 297 32.33 -11.90 9.69
CA ILE A 297 31.93 -11.18 8.47
C ILE A 297 32.89 -10.03 8.16
N PHE A 298 33.28 -9.26 9.18
CA PHE A 298 34.24 -8.17 9.04
C PHE A 298 35.64 -8.70 8.64
N ALA A 299 36.10 -9.79 9.25
CA ALA A 299 37.34 -10.45 8.88
C ALA A 299 37.29 -10.96 7.42
N LYS A 300 36.14 -11.51 6.99
CA LYS A 300 35.92 -11.91 5.58
C LYS A 300 35.99 -10.70 4.64
N ALA A 301 35.42 -9.55 5.02
CA ALA A 301 35.46 -8.34 4.23
C ALA A 301 36.89 -7.78 4.07
N ASN A 302 37.65 -7.68 5.17
CA ASN A 302 39.05 -7.25 5.13
C ASN A 302 39.92 -8.18 4.28
N LYS A 303 39.68 -9.49 4.37
CA LYS A 303 40.37 -10.47 3.52
C LYS A 303 40.03 -10.28 2.04
N PHE A 304 38.74 -10.06 1.73
CA PHE A 304 38.30 -9.80 0.36
C PHE A 304 38.98 -8.55 -0.21
N GLU A 305 38.99 -7.44 0.54
CA GLU A 305 39.65 -6.20 0.16
C GLU A 305 41.14 -6.42 -0.16
N ALA A 306 41.87 -7.08 0.75
CA ALA A 306 43.30 -7.34 0.59
C ALA A 306 43.59 -8.22 -0.64
N GLU A 307 42.76 -9.23 -0.92
CA GLU A 307 42.93 -10.10 -2.09
C GLU A 307 42.55 -9.42 -3.41
N ALA A 308 41.50 -8.60 -3.41
CA ALA A 308 41.02 -7.87 -4.58
C ALA A 308 41.95 -6.72 -4.99
N ALA A 309 42.81 -6.22 -4.10
CA ALA A 309 43.77 -5.16 -4.41
C ALA A 309 44.74 -5.50 -5.55
N ASN A 310 45.05 -6.79 -5.75
CA ASN A 310 46.03 -7.25 -6.74
C ASN A 310 45.49 -8.32 -7.71
N LYS A 311 44.20 -8.62 -7.65
CA LYS A 311 43.55 -9.67 -8.45
C LYS A 311 42.25 -9.17 -9.05
N ASP A 312 41.77 -9.84 -10.10
CA ASP A 312 40.45 -9.60 -10.65
C ASP A 312 39.35 -9.81 -9.60
N LEU A 313 38.50 -8.81 -9.40
CA LEU A 313 37.46 -8.76 -8.39
C LEU A 313 36.48 -9.94 -8.53
N THR A 314 36.09 -10.27 -9.77
CA THR A 314 35.16 -11.38 -10.06
C THR A 314 35.73 -12.73 -9.63
N THR A 315 37.03 -12.93 -9.86
CA THR A 315 37.74 -14.15 -9.48
C THR A 315 37.84 -14.29 -7.96
N VAL A 316 38.17 -13.22 -7.23
CA VAL A 316 38.22 -13.22 -5.76
C VAL A 316 36.84 -13.46 -5.17
N ALA A 317 35.82 -12.76 -5.68
CA ALA A 317 34.44 -12.90 -5.22
C ALA A 317 33.97 -14.35 -5.35
N LYS A 318 34.16 -14.96 -6.52
CA LYS A 318 33.80 -16.36 -6.76
C LYS A 318 34.52 -17.33 -5.83
N THR A 319 35.80 -17.10 -5.54
CA THR A 319 36.60 -17.95 -4.63
C THR A 319 36.09 -17.86 -3.19
N MET A 320 35.59 -16.70 -2.77
CA MET A 320 35.06 -16.45 -1.43
C MET A 320 33.54 -16.67 -1.31
N GLY A 321 32.90 -17.17 -2.37
CA GLY A 321 31.45 -17.38 -2.43
C GLY A 321 30.64 -16.09 -2.34
N LEU A 322 31.19 -14.98 -2.83
CA LEU A 322 30.57 -13.66 -2.88
C LEU A 322 30.07 -13.34 -4.29
N THR A 323 29.05 -12.49 -4.38
CA THR A 323 28.45 -12.08 -5.65
C THR A 323 28.86 -10.66 -6.01
N VAL A 324 29.44 -10.51 -7.20
CA VAL A 324 29.69 -9.19 -7.80
C VAL A 324 28.38 -8.61 -8.28
N GLN A 325 28.08 -7.39 -7.84
CA GLN A 325 26.88 -6.69 -8.26
C GLN A 325 27.03 -6.18 -9.70
N PRO A 326 25.92 -5.99 -10.44
CA PRO A 326 25.97 -5.37 -11.76
C PRO A 326 26.71 -4.02 -11.69
N SER A 327 27.49 -3.73 -12.72
CA SER A 327 28.30 -2.52 -12.73
C SER A 327 27.42 -1.27 -12.69
N ALA A 328 27.79 -0.34 -11.80
CA ALA A 328 27.08 0.90 -11.61
C ALA A 328 27.85 2.03 -12.28
N ASN A 329 27.17 2.81 -13.12
CA ASN A 329 27.70 4.05 -13.66
C ASN A 329 27.39 5.19 -12.70
N VAL A 330 28.42 5.82 -12.15
CA VAL A 330 28.28 6.92 -11.20
C VAL A 330 28.86 8.21 -11.77
N LYS A 331 28.24 9.33 -11.43
CA LYS A 331 28.69 10.69 -11.71
C LYS A 331 29.31 11.31 -10.45
N ALA A 332 29.93 12.47 -10.64
CA ALA A 332 30.38 13.28 -9.52
C ALA A 332 29.20 13.64 -8.60
N LEU A 333 29.35 13.40 -7.30
CA LEU A 333 28.35 13.66 -6.25
C LEU A 333 27.09 12.79 -6.32
N ASP A 334 27.12 11.66 -7.03
CA ASP A 334 26.03 10.68 -6.93
C ASP A 334 26.02 10.09 -5.52
N GLU A 335 24.88 10.19 -4.84
CA GLU A 335 24.67 9.72 -3.48
C GLU A 335 24.30 8.23 -3.40
N ASN A 336 24.10 7.56 -4.55
CA ASN A 336 23.66 6.16 -4.60
C ASN A 336 24.50 5.37 -5.62
N ILE A 337 24.81 4.11 -5.28
CA ILE A 337 25.52 3.18 -6.16
C ILE A 337 24.62 1.97 -6.41
N GLY A 338 23.95 1.96 -7.57
CA GLY A 338 23.01 0.90 -7.91
C GLY A 338 21.73 0.96 -7.06
N GLN A 339 21.38 -0.13 -6.38
CA GLN A 339 20.23 -0.21 -5.45
C GLN A 339 20.60 0.10 -3.99
N TYR A 340 21.89 0.33 -3.71
CA TYR A 340 22.40 0.58 -2.37
C TYR A 340 22.67 2.08 -2.23
N ALA A 341 22.09 2.66 -1.18
CA ALA A 341 22.34 4.02 -0.71
C ALA A 341 23.47 3.98 0.34
#